data_AF-A0A3N5GFG6-F1
#
_entry.id   AF-A0A3N5GFG6-F1
#
_cell.length_a   1.000
_cell.length_b   1.000
_cell.length_c   1.000
_cell.angle_alpha   90.00
_cell.angle_beta   90.00
_cell.angle_gamma   90.00
#
_symmetry.space_group_name_H-M   'P 1'
#
loop_
_entity.id
_entity.type
_entity.pdbx_description
1 polymer ?
#
loop_
_entity_poly.entity_id
_entity_poly.type
_entity_poly.pdbx_seq_one_letter_code
_entity_poly.pdbx_strand_id
1 'polypeptide(L)'
;EESLFMSLKWVVFEPNDERTWAQIRLQVGSFLAGLFAQGAFQGQVPDKAYFVNCDSSTTTQTDIDRGIVNIIVGFAPLKPAEFVILQIEQIAGQA
;
A
#
# COMPACT_ATOMS: atom_id res chain seq x y z
N GLU A 1 -1.78 11.78 -2.27
CA GLU A 1 -2.65 10.67 -1.81
C GLU A 1 -3.72 10.29 -2.82
N GLU A 2 -4.43 11.23 -3.43
CA GLU A 2 -5.51 10.95 -4.39
C GLU A 2 -5.13 10.00 -5.53
N SER A 3 -3.88 10.05 -6.02
CA SER A 3 -3.40 9.19 -7.11
C SER A 3 -3.27 7.70 -6.73
N LEU A 4 -2.75 7.40 -5.53
CA LEU A 4 -2.54 6.02 -5.08
C LEU A 4 -3.89 5.36 -4.75
N PHE A 5 -4.74 6.08 -4.02
CA PHE A 5 -6.07 5.59 -3.67
C PHE A 5 -6.93 5.30 -4.92
N MET A 6 -6.90 6.19 -5.92
CA MET A 6 -7.61 5.96 -7.19
C MET A 6 -7.08 4.73 -7.94
N SER A 7 -5.77 4.49 -7.89
CA SER A 7 -5.16 3.33 -8.56
C SER A 7 -5.50 1.99 -7.91
N LEU A 8 -5.94 1.97 -6.65
CA LEU A 8 -6.28 0.75 -5.90
C LEU A 8 -7.78 0.44 -5.89
N LYS A 9 -8.64 1.25 -6.52
CA LYS A 9 -10.09 1.02 -6.53
C LYS A 9 -10.53 -0.34 -7.05
N TRP A 10 -9.76 -0.98 -7.94
CA TRP A 10 -10.09 -2.29 -8.48
C TRP A 10 -10.11 -3.40 -7.41
N VAL A 11 -9.35 -3.25 -6.32
CA VAL A 11 -9.22 -4.25 -5.24
C VAL A 11 -10.56 -4.58 -4.56
N VAL A 12 -11.57 -3.69 -4.60
CA VAL A 12 -12.90 -3.97 -4.00
C VAL A 12 -13.63 -5.12 -4.69
N PHE A 13 -13.23 -5.48 -5.92
CA PHE A 13 -13.91 -6.48 -6.74
C PHE A 13 -13.14 -7.80 -6.80
N GLU A 14 -12.00 -7.91 -6.13
CA GLU A 14 -11.13 -9.09 -6.16
C GLU A 14 -11.23 -9.90 -4.87
N PRO A 15 -10.93 -11.21 -4.91
CA PRO A 15 -10.82 -12.02 -3.70
C PRO A 15 -9.76 -11.45 -2.73
N ASN A 16 -10.06 -11.46 -1.43
CA ASN A 16 -9.11 -11.02 -0.41
C ASN A 16 -8.13 -12.16 -0.07
N ASP A 17 -7.17 -12.37 -0.97
CA ASP A 17 -6.18 -13.46 -0.89
C ASP A 17 -4.77 -13.01 -1.28
N GLU A 18 -3.81 -13.93 -1.14
CA GLU A 18 -2.39 -13.67 -1.44
C GLU A 18 -2.15 -13.19 -2.88
N ARG A 19 -2.98 -13.61 -3.85
CA ARG A 19 -2.82 -13.17 -5.24
C ARG A 19 -3.14 -11.69 -5.35
N THR A 20 -4.24 -11.26 -4.76
CA THR A 20 -4.63 -9.84 -4.73
C THR A 20 -3.61 -9.02 -3.94
N TRP A 21 -3.16 -9.52 -2.78
CA TRP A 21 -2.13 -8.86 -1.99
C TRP A 21 -0.82 -8.68 -2.76
N ALA A 22 -0.37 -9.70 -3.50
CA ALA A 22 0.83 -9.60 -4.34
C ALA A 22 0.68 -8.54 -5.45
N GLN A 23 -0.49 -8.44 -6.07
CA GLN A 23 -0.77 -7.41 -7.08
C GLN A 23 -0.76 -6.00 -6.48
N ILE A 24 -1.31 -5.83 -5.28
CA ILE A 24 -1.26 -4.58 -4.52
C ILE A 24 0.20 -4.19 -4.26
N ARG A 25 1.01 -5.10 -3.69
CA ARG A 25 2.43 -4.83 -3.39
C ARG A 25 3.18 -4.38 -4.65
N LEU A 26 2.92 -5.03 -5.79
CA LEU A 26 3.55 -4.67 -7.06
C LEU A 26 3.15 -3.27 -7.55
N GLN A 27 1.85 -2.93 -7.55
CA GLN A 27 1.37 -1.63 -8.02
C GLN A 27 1.83 -0.49 -7.12
N VAL A 28 1.68 -0.63 -5.81
CA VAL A 28 2.12 0.38 -4.84
C VAL A 28 3.63 0.54 -4.88
N GLY A 29 4.39 -0.56 -4.97
CA GLY A 29 5.84 -0.53 -5.13
C GLY A 29 6.27 0.22 -6.39
N SER A 30 5.61 -0.02 -7.53
CA SER A 30 5.87 0.70 -8.79
C SER A 30 5.59 2.20 -8.67
N PHE A 31 4.49 2.58 -8.01
CA PHE A 31 4.16 3.99 -7.75
C PHE A 31 5.24 4.68 -6.90
N LEU A 32 5.67 4.05 -5.80
CA LEU A 32 6.72 4.59 -4.93
C LEU A 32 8.08 4.63 -5.63
N ALA A 33 8.41 3.64 -6.47
CA ALA A 33 9.61 3.67 -7.30
C ALA A 33 9.60 4.88 -8.26
N GLY A 34 8.46 5.20 -8.85
CA GLY A 34 8.27 6.40 -9.69
C GLY A 34 8.50 7.70 -8.91
N LEU A 35 7.99 7.79 -7.68
CA LEU A 35 8.22 8.94 -6.79
C LEU A 35 9.69 9.06 -6.36
N PHE A 36 10.34 7.93 -6.07
CA PHE A 36 11.76 7.90 -5.74
C PHE A 36 12.62 8.43 -6.89
N ALA A 37 12.34 8.00 -8.13
CA ALA A 37 13.04 8.49 -9.32
C ALA A 37 12.86 10.00 -9.56
N GLN A 38 11.75 10.58 -9.09
CA GLN A 38 11.47 12.01 -9.13
C GLN A 38 12.12 12.79 -7.97
N GLY A 39 12.83 12.11 -7.07
CA GLY A 39 13.50 12.73 -5.92
C GLY A 39 12.54 13.08 -4.77
N ALA A 40 11.42 12.38 -4.61
CA ALA A 40 10.42 12.68 -3.58
C ALA A 40 10.81 12.21 -2.16
N PHE A 41 11.76 11.28 -2.02
CA PHE A 41 12.15 10.66 -0.74
C PHE A 41 13.58 10.99 -0.34
N GLN A 42 13.86 10.96 0.98
CA GLN A 42 15.24 10.98 1.47
C GLN A 42 15.91 9.62 1.27
N GLY A 43 17.19 9.65 0.88
CA GLY A 43 18.01 8.45 0.72
C GLY A 43 18.40 8.17 -0.74
N GLN A 44 19.50 7.45 -0.92
CA GLN A 44 20.01 7.06 -2.25
C GLN A 44 19.61 5.64 -2.66
N VAL A 45 19.00 4.87 -1.75
CA VAL A 45 18.63 3.47 -1.98
C VAL A 45 17.12 3.25 -1.71
N PRO A 46 16.39 2.61 -2.64
CA PRO A 46 14.95 2.35 -2.50
C PRO A 46 14.57 1.66 -1.19
N ASP A 47 15.33 0.64 -0.78
CA ASP A 47 15.07 -0.16 0.43
C ASP A 47 15.13 0.65 1.75
N LYS A 48 15.72 1.86 1.71
CA LYS A 48 15.71 2.80 2.85
C LYS A 48 14.75 3.97 2.65
N ALA A 49 14.19 4.11 1.46
CA ALA A 49 13.30 5.21 1.09
C ALA A 49 11.84 4.87 1.32
N TYR A 50 11.43 3.62 1.06
CA TYR A 50 10.06 3.16 1.25
C TYR A 50 9.95 1.63 1.43
N PHE A 51 8.81 1.19 1.98
CA PHE A 51 8.40 -0.22 2.01
C PHE A 51 6.87 -0.35 1.82
N VAL A 52 6.43 -1.53 1.40
CA VAL A 52 5.03 -1.89 1.26
C VAL A 52 4.82 -3.28 1.83
N ASN A 53 3.98 -3.39 2.86
CA ASN A 53 3.53 -4.66 3.42
C ASN A 53 2.03 -4.81 3.18
N CYS A 54 1.63 -5.94 2.61
CA CYS A 54 0.23 -6.32 2.45
C CYS A 54 0.26 -7.82 2.29
N ASP A 55 -0.01 -8.55 3.36
CA ASP A 55 0.00 -10.01 3.45
C ASP A 55 -0.76 -10.45 4.71
N SER A 56 -0.70 -11.74 5.03
CA SER A 56 -1.35 -12.33 6.22
C SER A 56 -0.81 -11.81 7.57
N SER A 57 0.34 -11.13 7.61
CA SER A 57 0.82 -10.44 8.81
C SER A 57 0.13 -9.11 9.06
N THR A 58 -0.39 -8.49 8.00
CA THR A 58 -1.12 -7.21 8.04
C THR A 58 -2.63 -7.39 7.99
N THR A 59 -3.11 -8.43 7.31
CA THR A 59 -4.53 -8.72 7.10
C THR A 59 -4.86 -10.06 7.76
N THR A 60 -5.57 -10.01 8.90
CA THR A 60 -5.93 -11.21 9.67
C THR A 60 -7.13 -11.93 9.05
N GLN A 61 -7.39 -13.18 9.45
CA GLN A 61 -8.61 -13.88 9.00
C GLN A 61 -9.89 -13.10 9.34
N THR A 62 -9.93 -12.42 10.49
CA THR A 62 -11.07 -11.56 10.87
C THR A 62 -11.25 -10.40 9.90
N ASP A 63 -10.15 -9.82 9.41
CA ASP A 63 -10.19 -8.74 8.42
C ASP A 63 -10.69 -9.29 7.07
N ILE A 64 -10.18 -10.45 6.65
CA ILE A 64 -10.64 -11.15 5.43
C ILE A 64 -12.14 -11.42 5.48
N ASP A 65 -12.64 -11.95 6.60
CA ASP A 65 -14.06 -12.27 6.79
C ASP A 65 -14.94 -11.00 6.78
N ARG A 66 -14.38 -9.85 7.14
CA ARG A 66 -15.01 -8.52 7.06
C ARG A 66 -14.80 -7.83 5.72
N GLY A 67 -14.11 -8.49 4.80
CA GLY A 67 -13.76 -7.93 3.51
C GLY A 67 -12.76 -6.78 3.59
N ILE A 68 -11.98 -6.66 4.67
CA ILE A 68 -10.96 -5.62 4.90
C ILE A 68 -9.60 -6.12 4.40
N VAL A 69 -8.94 -5.34 3.57
CA VAL A 69 -7.52 -5.50 3.23
C VAL A 69 -6.74 -4.42 3.98
N ASN A 70 -5.64 -4.79 4.63
CA ASN A 70 -4.73 -3.84 5.27
C ASN A 70 -3.45 -3.73 4.43
N ILE A 71 -3.18 -2.52 3.94
CA ILE A 71 -1.95 -2.19 3.21
C ILE A 71 -1.17 -1.24 4.11
N ILE A 72 0.07 -1.58 4.46
CA ILE A 72 0.98 -0.72 5.22
C ILE A 72 2.04 -0.20 4.26
N VAL A 73 2.02 1.11 4.02
CA VAL A 73 3.06 1.80 3.24
C VAL A 73 3.84 2.69 4.18
N GLY A 74 5.16 2.55 4.22
CA GLY A 74 6.04 3.48 4.92
C GLY A 74 7.01 4.13 3.95
N PHE A 75 7.22 5.44 4.08
CA PHE A 75 8.21 6.18 3.29
C PHE A 75 8.81 7.36 4.06
N ALA A 76 10.01 7.79 3.67
CA ALA A 76 10.74 8.89 4.29
C ALA A 76 10.69 10.17 3.42
N PRO A 77 9.78 11.13 3.69
CA PRO A 77 9.66 12.36 2.89
C PRO A 77 10.82 13.34 3.12
N LEU A 78 11.05 14.23 2.15
CA LEU A 78 12.22 15.13 2.15
C LEU A 78 12.22 16.24 3.23
N LYS A 79 11.08 16.57 3.87
CA LYS A 79 10.93 17.67 4.86
C LYS A 79 9.73 17.44 5.82
N PRO A 80 9.78 18.02 7.05
CA PRO A 80 10.41 17.41 8.22
C PRO A 80 9.68 16.11 8.67
N ALA A 81 10.46 15.24 9.32
CA ALA A 81 10.26 13.80 9.37
C ALA A 81 9.10 13.31 10.24
N GLU A 82 8.15 12.64 9.59
CA GLU A 82 7.34 11.57 10.18
C GLU A 82 7.26 10.46 9.13
N PHE A 83 7.51 9.20 9.53
CA PHE A 83 7.20 8.07 8.67
C PHE A 83 5.69 8.08 8.45
N VAL A 84 5.27 8.31 7.21
CA VAL A 84 3.84 8.27 6.88
C VAL A 84 3.45 6.82 6.74
N ILE A 85 2.57 6.35 7.63
CA ILE A 85 1.92 5.05 7.51
C ILE A 85 0.53 5.29 6.94
N LEU A 86 0.30 4.79 5.72
CA LEU A 86 -1.03 4.74 5.13
C LEU A 86 -1.60 3.36 5.38
N GLN A 87 -2.73 3.28 6.09
CA GLN A 87 -3.59 2.10 6.15
C GLN A 87 -4.78 2.34 5.24
N ILE A 88 -4.88 1.55 4.17
CA ILE A 88 -5.98 1.63 3.22
C ILE A 88 -6.91 0.46 3.51
N GLU A 89 -8.05 0.75 4.11
CA GLU A 89 -9.12 -0.24 4.29
C GLU A 89 -10.03 -0.22 3.06
N GLN A 90 -10.24 -1.38 2.46
CA GLN A 90 -11.09 -1.52 1.30
C GLN A 90 -12.09 -2.62 1.60
N ILE A 91 -13.36 -2.24 1.84
CA ILE A 91 -14.42 -3.16 2.26
C ILE A 91 -15.08 -3.75 1.02
N ALA A 92 -14.80 -5.02 0.73
CA ALA A 92 -15.56 -5.77 -0.25
C ALA A 92 -16.97 -6.06 0.32
N GLY A 93 -18.01 -5.49 -0.28
CA GLY A 93 -19.40 -5.89 -0.01
C GLY A 93 -20.37 -4.85 0.56
N GLN A 94 -20.09 -3.55 0.52
CA GLN A 94 -21.19 -2.56 0.59
C GLN A 94 -21.68 -2.24 -0.82
N ALA A 95 -22.65 -3.06 -1.25
CA ALA A 95 -23.64 -2.66 -2.24
C ALA A 95 -24.79 -1.91 -1.55
#